data_AF-A0A183U4B8-F1
#
_entry.id   AF-A0A183U4B8-F1
#
_cell.length_a   1.000
_cell.length_b   1.000
_cell.length_c   1.000
_cell.angle_alpha   90.00
_cell.angle_beta   90.00
_cell.angle_gamma   90.00
#
_symmetry.space_group_name_H-M   'P 1'
#
loop_
_entity.id
_entity.type
_entity.pdbx_description
1 polymer ?
#
loop_
_entity_poly.entity_id
_entity_poly.type
_entity_poly.pdbx_seq_one_letter_code
_entity_poly.pdbx_strand_id
1 'polypeptide(L)'
;MINSSFHTSSKPLKEVDIRPPENTVKGAVKLDPDIGKYVDADFGFGEGTGVPWTYVTFDKQNEVLSDLITRLGVELKLPQADKNLYALKFESRENDGAFLTDENRALVRQGFMLILTASPVSSFLLFFFNSHYS
;
A
#
# COMPACT_ATOMS: atom_id res chain seq x y z
N MET A 1 -32.73 -9.08 60.10
CA MET A 1 -31.76 -9.58 59.10
C MET A 1 -32.21 -9.01 57.75
N ILE A 2 -31.42 -8.11 57.15
CA ILE A 2 -31.78 -7.43 55.90
C ILE A 2 -31.20 -8.25 54.75
N ASN A 3 -32.07 -8.77 53.89
CA ASN A 3 -31.73 -9.61 52.75
C ASN A 3 -31.43 -8.70 51.53
N SER A 4 -30.15 -8.54 51.19
CA SER A 4 -29.71 -7.77 50.02
C SER A 4 -29.70 -8.65 48.76
N SER A 5 -30.76 -8.57 47.96
CA SER A 5 -30.79 -9.16 46.62
C SER A 5 -29.91 -8.34 45.66
N PHE A 6 -28.75 -8.89 45.31
CA PHE A 6 -27.92 -8.39 44.22
C PHE A 6 -28.61 -8.69 42.88
N HIS A 7 -29.15 -7.67 42.23
CA HIS A 7 -29.57 -7.75 40.84
C HIS A 7 -28.36 -7.53 39.93
N THR A 8 -27.62 -8.61 39.62
CA THR A 8 -26.66 -8.58 38.51
C THR A 8 -27.46 -8.65 37.21
N SER A 9 -27.66 -7.49 36.58
CA SER A 9 -28.24 -7.39 35.24
C SER A 9 -27.29 -8.04 34.23
N SER A 10 -27.50 -9.32 33.95
CA SER A 10 -26.83 -10.08 32.90
C SER A 10 -27.45 -9.74 31.56
N LYS A 11 -27.25 -8.50 31.06
CA LYS A 11 -27.44 -8.24 29.63
C LYS A 11 -26.35 -9.01 28.89
N PRO A 12 -26.69 -10.00 28.03
CA PRO A 12 -25.71 -10.65 27.20
C PRO A 12 -25.03 -9.57 26.34
N LEU A 13 -23.70 -9.54 26.36
CA LEU A 13 -22.95 -8.73 25.42
C LEU A 13 -23.33 -9.21 24.02
N LYS A 14 -23.83 -8.30 23.17
CA LYS A 14 -24.05 -8.63 21.76
C LYS A 14 -22.71 -9.13 21.21
N GLU A 15 -22.72 -10.29 20.55
CA GLU A 15 -21.58 -10.72 19.74
C GLU A 15 -21.25 -9.58 18.78
N VAL A 16 -20.11 -8.94 19.03
CA VAL A 16 -19.53 -8.00 18.07
C VAL A 16 -18.88 -8.88 17.03
N ASP A 17 -19.36 -8.80 15.79
CA ASP A 17 -18.64 -9.42 14.68
C ASP A 17 -17.30 -8.70 14.51
N ILE A 18 -16.23 -9.35 14.95
CA ILE A 18 -14.85 -8.85 14.85
C ILE A 18 -14.20 -9.21 13.52
N ARG A 19 -14.93 -9.87 12.61
CA ARG A 19 -14.37 -10.28 11.33
C ARG A 19 -14.11 -9.02 10.49
N PRO A 20 -12.89 -8.88 9.92
CA PRO A 20 -12.65 -7.88 8.90
C PRO A 20 -13.67 -8.03 7.77
N PRO A 21 -14.13 -6.94 7.15
CA PRO A 21 -14.98 -7.01 5.97
C PRO A 21 -14.33 -7.93 4.91
N GLU A 22 -15.11 -8.76 4.20
CA GLU A 22 -14.58 -9.74 3.23
C GLU A 22 -13.77 -9.10 2.09
N ASN A 23 -14.02 -7.81 1.84
CA ASN A 23 -13.35 -6.95 0.86
C ASN A 23 -12.03 -6.37 1.38
N THR A 24 -11.73 -6.49 2.66
CA THR A 24 -10.51 -5.98 3.29
C THR A 24 -9.43 -7.05 3.34
N VAL A 25 -8.26 -6.76 2.78
CA VAL A 25 -7.09 -7.63 2.79
C VAL A 25 -5.91 -6.96 3.47
N LYS A 26 -5.09 -7.72 4.18
CA LYS A 26 -3.87 -7.21 4.82
C LYS A 26 -2.64 -7.75 4.12
N GLY A 27 -1.62 -6.92 3.98
CA GLY A 27 -0.37 -7.28 3.33
C GLY A 27 0.75 -6.32 3.67
N ALA A 28 1.83 -6.43 2.92
CA ALA A 28 3.00 -5.57 3.03
C ALA A 28 3.23 -4.82 1.72
N VAL A 29 3.75 -3.60 1.85
CA VAL A 29 4.27 -2.81 0.74
C VAL A 29 5.74 -2.54 1.01
N LYS A 30 6.60 -2.91 0.07
CA LYS A 30 8.02 -2.55 0.10
C LYS A 30 8.31 -1.47 -0.92
N LEU A 31 9.27 -0.60 -0.63
CA LEU A 31 9.79 0.35 -1.59
C LEU A 31 10.62 -0.39 -2.66
N ASP A 32 10.54 0.05 -3.91
CA ASP A 32 11.45 -0.40 -4.95
C ASP A 32 12.87 0.08 -4.62
N PRO A 33 13.87 -0.81 -4.46
CA PRO A 33 15.25 -0.41 -4.14
C PRO A 33 15.85 0.48 -5.23
N ASP A 34 15.35 0.39 -6.46
CA ASP A 34 15.85 1.13 -7.60
C ASP A 34 15.03 2.40 -7.88
N ILE A 35 14.08 2.79 -7.02
CA ILE A 35 13.16 3.91 -7.27
C ILE A 35 13.88 5.23 -7.59
N GLY A 36 15.03 5.47 -6.97
CA GLY A 36 15.84 6.66 -7.21
C GLY A 36 16.30 6.79 -8.68
N LYS A 37 16.50 5.67 -9.38
CA LYS A 37 16.88 5.70 -10.82
C LYS A 37 15.78 6.29 -11.72
N TYR A 38 14.53 6.27 -11.26
CA TYR A 38 13.37 6.69 -12.05
C TYR A 38 12.78 8.03 -11.62
N VAL A 39 13.12 8.50 -10.41
CA VAL A 39 12.51 9.69 -9.83
C VAL A 39 13.53 10.81 -9.68
N ASP A 40 14.61 10.57 -8.94
CA ASP A 40 15.71 11.51 -8.74
C ASP A 40 16.92 10.78 -8.14
N ALA A 41 18.14 11.18 -8.52
CA ALA A 41 19.37 10.66 -7.93
C ALA A 41 19.45 10.96 -6.42
N ASP A 42 18.82 12.05 -5.96
CA ASP A 42 18.82 12.51 -4.57
C ASP A 42 17.64 11.97 -3.74
N PHE A 43 16.96 10.90 -4.21
CA PHE A 43 15.81 10.30 -3.52
C PHE A 43 16.14 9.73 -2.11
N GLY A 44 17.43 9.71 -1.73
CA GLY A 44 17.86 9.60 -0.33
C GLY A 44 17.96 8.19 0.24
N PHE A 45 17.62 7.15 -0.55
CA PHE A 45 17.79 5.75 -0.17
C PHE A 45 19.05 5.18 -0.81
N GLY A 46 20.20 5.52 -0.23
CA GLY A 46 21.51 5.03 -0.67
C GLY A 46 21.77 3.57 -0.29
N GLU A 47 22.74 2.96 -0.98
CA GLU A 47 23.24 1.60 -0.70
C GLU A 47 23.54 1.41 0.80
N GLY A 48 22.96 0.36 1.39
CA GLY A 48 23.20 -0.03 2.79
C GLY A 48 22.09 0.32 3.78
N THR A 49 21.11 1.14 3.40
CA THR A 49 19.86 1.28 4.15
C THR A 49 18.91 0.14 3.76
N GLY A 50 18.42 -0.63 4.73
CA GLY A 50 17.47 -1.72 4.45
C GLY A 50 16.24 -1.19 3.71
N VAL A 51 15.74 -1.96 2.74
CA VAL A 51 14.59 -1.55 1.90
C VAL A 51 13.39 -1.21 2.80
N PRO A 52 12.90 0.03 2.79
CA PRO A 52 11.75 0.42 3.60
C PRO A 52 10.52 -0.40 3.23
N TRP A 53 9.76 -0.82 4.23
CA TRP A 53 8.50 -1.51 4.03
C TRP A 53 7.51 -1.17 5.14
N THR A 54 6.21 -1.29 4.85
CA THR A 54 5.12 -1.03 5.79
C THR A 54 4.03 -2.08 5.64
N TYR A 55 3.29 -2.34 6.73
CA TYR A 55 2.10 -3.18 6.69
C TYR A 55 0.89 -2.32 6.37
N VAL A 56 0.05 -2.78 5.45
CA VAL A 56 -1.15 -2.04 5.05
C VAL A 56 -2.38 -2.93 5.04
N THR A 57 -3.49 -2.33 5.42
CA THR A 57 -4.83 -2.87 5.20
C THR A 57 -5.40 -2.18 3.97
N PHE A 58 -5.88 -2.97 3.01
CA PHE A 58 -6.39 -2.52 1.72
C PHE A 58 -7.86 -2.92 1.58
N ASP A 59 -8.75 -1.94 1.44
CA ASP A 59 -10.15 -2.20 1.06
C ASP A 59 -10.26 -2.28 -0.45
N LYS A 60 -10.48 -3.49 -0.98
CA LYS A 60 -10.54 -3.75 -2.42
C LYS A 60 -11.71 -3.09 -3.15
N GLN A 61 -12.70 -2.53 -2.45
CA GLN A 61 -13.88 -1.94 -3.09
C GLN A 61 -13.97 -0.43 -2.89
N ASN A 62 -13.71 0.06 -1.68
CA ASN A 62 -13.99 1.46 -1.33
C ASN A 62 -12.76 2.37 -1.33
N GLU A 63 -11.54 1.81 -1.22
CA GLU A 63 -10.33 2.63 -1.11
C GLU A 63 -9.90 3.17 -2.47
N VAL A 64 -9.62 4.46 -2.58
CA VAL A 64 -9.08 5.08 -3.81
C VAL A 64 -7.57 4.80 -3.85
N LEU A 65 -7.07 4.26 -4.97
CA LEU A 65 -5.66 3.87 -5.08
C LEU A 65 -4.69 5.06 -4.92
N SER A 66 -5.05 6.25 -5.40
CA SER A 66 -4.23 7.46 -5.23
C SER A 66 -4.05 7.83 -3.76
N ASP A 67 -5.08 7.64 -2.94
CA ASP A 67 -5.06 7.99 -1.52
C ASP A 67 -4.23 6.99 -0.75
N LEU A 68 -4.34 5.70 -1.10
CA LEU A 68 -3.46 4.65 -0.60
C LEU A 68 -1.99 4.96 -0.91
N ILE A 69 -1.67 5.29 -2.16
CA ILE A 69 -0.30 5.62 -2.60
C ILE A 69 0.23 6.86 -1.84
N THR A 70 -0.61 7.89 -1.68
CA THR A 70 -0.24 9.11 -0.94
C THR A 70 0.08 8.78 0.51
N ARG A 71 -0.76 7.98 1.16
CA ARG A 71 -0.55 7.52 2.54
C ARG A 71 0.74 6.71 2.69
N LEU A 72 1.01 5.79 1.76
CA LEU A 72 2.25 5.02 1.73
C LEU A 72 3.48 5.92 1.53
N GLY A 73 3.37 6.97 0.72
CA GLY A 73 4.41 7.98 0.56
C GLY A 73 4.76 8.68 1.87
N VAL A 74 3.75 9.04 2.67
CA VAL A 74 3.95 9.62 4.01
C VAL A 74 4.55 8.62 4.99
N GLU A 75 4.01 7.39 5.04
CA GLU A 75 4.47 6.32 5.95
C GLU A 75 5.94 5.95 5.69
N LEU A 76 6.33 5.84 4.42
CA LEU A 76 7.69 5.50 4.01
C LEU A 76 8.62 6.73 3.96
N LYS A 77 8.15 7.90 4.39
CA LYS A 77 8.89 9.17 4.39
C LYS A 77 9.47 9.54 3.02
N LEU A 78 8.72 9.27 1.96
CA LEU A 78 9.11 9.61 0.60
C LEU A 78 8.97 11.11 0.33
N PRO A 79 9.78 11.66 -0.58
CA PRO A 79 9.59 13.01 -1.09
C PRO A 79 8.14 13.22 -1.52
N GLN A 80 7.54 14.30 -1.00
CA GLN A 80 6.19 14.68 -1.39
C GLN A 80 6.23 15.12 -2.85
N ALA A 81 5.65 14.28 -3.67
CA ALA A 81 5.75 14.34 -5.10
C ALA A 81 4.48 14.92 -5.72
N ASP A 82 4.61 15.42 -6.95
CA ASP A 82 3.46 15.72 -7.78
C ASP A 82 2.56 14.50 -7.93
N LYS A 83 1.26 14.76 -8.19
CA LYS A 83 0.28 13.70 -8.42
C LYS A 83 0.80 12.75 -9.51
N ASN A 84 0.72 11.45 -9.23
CA ASN A 84 1.09 10.35 -10.13
C ASN A 84 2.59 10.05 -10.25
N LEU A 85 3.46 10.47 -9.31
CA LEU A 85 4.87 10.05 -9.36
C LEU A 85 5.08 8.59 -8.94
N TYR A 86 4.26 8.08 -8.02
CA TYR A 86 4.38 6.72 -7.49
C TYR A 86 3.24 5.83 -7.96
N ALA A 87 3.53 4.54 -8.10
CA ALA A 87 2.56 3.50 -8.39
C ALA A 87 2.89 2.22 -7.61
N LEU A 88 1.88 1.38 -7.43
CA LEU A 88 2.04 0.06 -6.85
C LEU A 88 2.17 -0.98 -7.97
N LYS A 89 3.04 -1.97 -7.79
CA LYS A 89 3.13 -3.15 -8.66
C LYS A 89 3.10 -4.43 -7.84
N PHE A 90 2.61 -5.51 -8.42
CA PHE A 90 2.66 -6.82 -7.78
C PHE A 90 4.12 -7.30 -7.67
N GLU A 91 4.48 -7.94 -6.55
CA GLU A 91 5.79 -8.59 -6.45
C GLU A 91 5.82 -9.94 -7.18
N SER A 92 4.71 -10.69 -7.11
CA SER A 92 4.65 -12.06 -7.61
C SER A 92 4.88 -12.13 -9.12
N ARG A 93 5.73 -13.08 -9.53
CA ARG A 93 5.93 -13.47 -10.95
C ARG A 93 4.63 -13.93 -11.62
N GLU A 94 3.64 -14.40 -10.85
CA GLU A 94 2.34 -14.82 -11.38
C GLU A 94 1.56 -13.67 -12.04
N ASN A 95 1.82 -12.43 -11.61
CA ASN A 95 1.20 -11.23 -12.17
C ASN A 95 2.18 -10.41 -13.04
N ASP A 96 3.31 -11.00 -13.45
CA ASP A 96 4.34 -10.39 -14.30
C ASP A 96 4.87 -9.02 -13.81
N GLY A 97 4.76 -8.75 -12.51
CA GLY A 97 5.10 -7.42 -11.98
C GLY A 97 4.19 -6.29 -12.47
N ALA A 98 2.96 -6.62 -12.90
CA ALA A 98 1.99 -5.65 -13.39
C ALA A 98 1.71 -4.56 -12.34
N PHE A 99 1.44 -3.35 -12.83
CA PHE A 99 0.98 -2.25 -11.99
C PHE A 99 -0.41 -2.54 -11.46
N LEU A 100 -0.64 -2.21 -10.19
CA LEU A 100 -1.94 -2.28 -9.54
C LEU A 100 -2.82 -1.16 -10.10
N THR A 101 -3.98 -1.53 -10.62
CA THR A 101 -4.99 -0.64 -11.19
C THR A 101 -6.35 -0.98 -10.60
N ASP A 102 -7.35 -0.12 -10.81
CA ASP A 102 -8.72 -0.40 -10.38
C ASP A 102 -9.33 -1.63 -11.06
N GLU A 103 -8.83 -2.00 -12.23
CA GLU A 103 -9.28 -3.17 -12.98
C GLU A 103 -8.76 -4.48 -12.38
N ASN A 104 -7.53 -4.47 -11.84
CA ASN A 104 -6.85 -5.68 -11.37
C ASN A 104 -6.72 -5.76 -9.84
N ARG A 105 -7.19 -4.75 -9.08
CA ARG A 105 -7.17 -4.75 -7.60
C ARG A 105 -7.89 -5.94 -6.95
N ALA A 106 -8.82 -6.58 -7.66
CA ALA A 106 -9.47 -7.80 -7.19
C ALA A 106 -8.50 -8.99 -7.04
N LEU A 107 -7.36 -8.96 -7.75
CA LEU A 107 -6.32 -9.99 -7.67
C LEU A 107 -5.52 -9.94 -6.36
N VAL A 108 -5.63 -8.85 -5.58
CA VAL A 108 -4.95 -8.71 -4.28
C VAL A 108 -5.60 -9.68 -3.28
N ARG A 109 -4.78 -10.60 -2.75
CA ARG A 109 -5.19 -11.62 -1.77
C ARG A 109 -4.65 -11.29 -0.38
N GLN A 110 -5.21 -11.92 0.64
CA GLN A 110 -4.67 -11.84 2.01
C GLN A 110 -3.20 -12.26 2.03
N GLY A 111 -2.36 -11.51 2.74
CA GLY A 111 -0.91 -11.75 2.80
C GLY A 111 -0.16 -11.28 1.55
N PHE A 112 -0.70 -10.33 0.79
CA PHE A 112 -0.05 -9.80 -0.41
C PHE A 112 1.28 -9.09 -0.10
N MET A 113 2.16 -9.06 -1.11
CA MET A 113 3.31 -8.19 -1.16
C MET A 113 3.27 -7.34 -2.43
N LEU A 114 3.20 -6.03 -2.26
CA LEU A 114 3.27 -5.05 -3.34
C LEU A 114 4.57 -4.27 -3.26
N ILE A 115 4.99 -3.73 -4.39
CA ILE A 115 6.15 -2.85 -4.50
C ILE A 115 5.67 -1.45 -4.86
N LEU A 116 6.03 -0.46 -4.05
CA LEU A 116 5.85 0.95 -4.38
C LEU A 116 7.04 1.41 -5.22
N THR A 117 6.78 1.83 -6.45
CA THR A 117 7.81 2.21 -7.43
C THR A 117 7.38 3.48 -8.19
N ALA A 118 8.20 3.93 -9.13
CA ALA A 118 7.85 5.04 -10.00
C ALA A 118 6.65 4.68 -10.89
N SER A 119 5.76 5.64 -11.08
CA SER A 119 4.61 5.50 -11.98
C SER A 119 5.08 5.29 -13.42
N PRO A 120 4.40 4.41 -14.18
CA PRO A 120 4.76 4.15 -15.57
C PRO A 120 4.68 5.41 -16.44
N VAL A 121 3.83 6.39 -16.08
CA VAL A 121 3.73 7.68 -16.79
C VAL A 121 5.01 8.49 -16.61
N SER A 122 5.56 8.54 -15.40
CA SER A 122 6.83 9.21 -15.11
C SER A 122 8.01 8.47 -15.73
N SER A 123 8.01 7.14 -15.70
CA SER A 123 9.05 6.31 -16.35
C SER A 123 9.04 6.45 -17.87
N PHE A 124 7.87 6.52 -18.51
CA PHE A 124 7.76 6.72 -19.97
C PHE A 124 8.31 8.08 -20.41
N LEU A 125 8.02 9.14 -19.65
CA LEU A 125 8.55 10.48 -19.94
C LEU A 125 10.08 10.49 -19.83
N LEU A 126 10.65 9.84 -18.82
CA LEU A 126 12.10 9.78 -18.62
C LEU A 126 12.81 8.99 -19.73
N PHE A 127 12.17 7.93 -20.25
CA PHE A 127 12.66 7.17 -21.40
C PHE A 127 12.66 8.00 -22.69
N PHE A 128 11.61 8.78 -22.95
CA PHE A 128 11.53 9.65 -24.12
C PHE A 128 12.54 10.80 -24.08
N PHE A 129 12.76 11.42 -22.92
CA PHE A 129 13.75 12.50 -22.79
C PHE A 129 15.19 12.01 -22.97
N ASN A 130 15.53 10.83 -22.45
CA ASN A 130 16.87 10.27 -22.65
C ASN A 130 17.10 9.76 -24.08
N SER A 131 16.08 9.26 -24.77
CA SER A 131 16.24 8.75 -26.14
C SER A 131 16.41 9.84 -27.19
N HIS A 132 16.16 11.11 -26.86
CA HIS A 132 16.32 12.24 -27.77
C HIS A 132 17.66 12.98 -27.64
N TYR A 133 18.51 12.55 -26.68
CA TYR A 133 19.83 13.14 -26.39
C TYR A 133 21.00 12.17 -26.58
N SER A 134 20.80 11.02 -27.24
CA SER A 134 21.87 10.08 -27.59
C SER A 134 22.21 10.06 -29.07
#